data_AF-K1Y4C3-F1
#
_entry.id   AF-K1Y4C3-F1
#
_cell.length_a   1.000
_cell.length_b   1.000
_cell.length_c   1.000
_cell.angle_alpha   90.00
_cell.angle_beta   90.00
_cell.angle_gamma   90.00
#
_symmetry.space_group_name_H-M   'P 1'
#
loop_
_entity.id
_entity.type
_entity.pdbx_description
1 polymer ?
#
loop_
_entity_poly.entity_id
_entity_poly.type
_entity_poly.pdbx_seq_one_letter_code
_entity_poly.pdbx_strand_id
1 'polypeptide(L)' 'VAGSTSMDHMKMELKIGAKFPGEKDNVYVTVGGLVIHLLGRIPTEADIVEEQGYRFEVVDMDGNRVDKVLVAKIVPEQR' A
#
# COMPACT_ATOMS: atom_id res chain seq x y z
N VAL A 1 7.31 2.64 4.69
CA VAL A 1 6.88 1.61 5.66
C VAL A 1 7.36 0.25 5.19
N ALA A 2 7.52 -0.73 6.08
CA ALA A 2 7.81 -2.10 5.66
C ALA A 2 6.57 -2.73 5.01
N GLY A 3 6.73 -3.52 3.95
CA GLY A 3 5.63 -4.21 3.29
C GLY A 3 4.99 -5.29 4.18
N SER A 4 5.70 -5.75 5.20
CA SER A 4 5.20 -6.66 6.24
C SER A 4 4.37 -5.97 7.34
N THR A 5 4.37 -4.63 7.42
CA THR A 5 3.54 -3.88 8.38
C THR A 5 2.07 -4.20 8.13
N SER A 6 1.30 -4.50 9.19
CA SER A 6 -0.13 -4.73 9.07
C SER A 6 -0.86 -3.45 8.64
N MET A 7 -1.98 -3.61 7.95
CA MET A 7 -2.80 -2.48 7.51
C MET A 7 -3.30 -1.64 8.68
N ASP A 8 -3.68 -2.29 9.78
CA ASP A 8 -4.13 -1.59 10.99
C ASP A 8 -3.01 -0.77 11.63
N HIS A 9 -1.80 -1.33 11.73
CA HIS A 9 -0.65 -0.60 12.26
C HIS A 9 -0.27 0.57 11.35
N MET A 10 -0.21 0.36 10.03
CA MET A 10 0.09 1.41 9.06
C MET A 10 -0.93 2.56 9.13
N LYS A 11 -2.23 2.25 9.19
CA LYS A 11 -3.28 3.26 9.32
C LYS A 11 -3.18 4.04 10.62
N MET A 12 -2.87 3.35 11.73
CA MET A 12 -2.72 3.99 13.04
C MET A 12 -1.55 4.99 13.05
N GLU A 13 -0.37 4.56 12.59
CA GLU A 13 0.84 5.38 12.57
C GLU A 13 0.70 6.60 11.64
N LEU A 14 0.13 6.37 10.45
CA LEU A 14 -0.05 7.43 9.43
C LEU A 14 -1.34 8.23 9.61
N LYS A 15 -2.14 7.93 10.65
CA LYS A 15 -3.43 8.57 10.96
C LYS A 15 -4.40 8.55 9.76
N ILE A 16 -4.46 7.40 9.09
CA ILE A 16 -5.30 7.18 7.91
C ILE A 16 -6.69 6.68 8.36
N GLY A 17 -7.72 7.46 8.06
CA GLY A 17 -9.13 7.09 8.27
C GLY A 17 -9.80 6.43 7.06
N ALA A 18 -9.05 6.14 5.99
CA ALA A 18 -9.56 5.51 4.78
C ALA A 18 -9.79 4.00 4.97
N LYS A 19 -10.71 3.43 4.19
CA LYS A 19 -10.98 1.99 4.10
C LYS A 19 -10.59 1.50 2.72
N PHE A 20 -9.67 0.54 2.65
CA PHE A 20 -9.15 0.05 1.37
C PHE A 20 -10.02 -1.10 0.83
N PRO A 21 -10.10 -1.29 -0.50
CA PRO A 21 -10.85 -2.39 -1.12
C PRO A 21 -10.35 -3.75 -0.62
N GLY A 22 -11.24 -4.69 -0.29
CA GLY A 22 -10.85 -6.04 0.18
C GLY A 22 -10.46 -6.13 1.67
N GLU A 23 -10.36 -5.01 2.38
CA GLU A 23 -10.02 -4.98 3.81
C GLU A 23 -11.06 -5.70 4.69
N LYS A 24 -12.36 -5.55 4.39
CA LYS A 24 -13.44 -6.18 5.17
C LYS A 24 -13.45 -7.71 5.07
N ASP A 25 -13.07 -8.22 3.90
CA ASP A 25 -13.06 -9.66 3.60
C ASP A 25 -11.71 -10.30 3.93
N ASN A 26 -10.80 -9.53 4.54
CA ASN A 26 -9.45 -9.96 4.94
C ASN A 26 -8.64 -10.58 3.79
N VAL A 27 -8.80 -10.03 2.57
CA VAL A 27 -8.10 -10.50 1.35
C VAL A 27 -6.59 -10.31 1.44
N TYR A 28 -6.16 -9.33 2.24
CA TYR A 28 -4.76 -9.09 2.61
C TYR A 28 -4.72 -8.58 4.05
N VAL A 29 -3.54 -8.67 4.66
CA VAL A 29 -3.30 -8.24 6.05
C VAL A 29 -2.25 -7.12 6.14
N THR A 30 -1.32 -7.07 5.18
CA THR A 30 -0.17 -6.16 5.21
C THR A 30 -0.20 -5.14 4.08
N VAL A 31 0.64 -4.11 4.20
CA VAL A 31 0.81 -3.08 3.15
C VAL A 31 1.24 -3.71 1.82
N GLY A 32 2.19 -4.64 1.85
CA GLY A 32 2.62 -5.36 0.64
C GLY A 32 1.51 -6.22 0.05
N GLY A 33 0.69 -6.84 0.90
CA GLY A 33 -0.49 -7.60 0.48
C GLY A 33 -1.53 -6.72 -0.22
N LEU A 34 -1.78 -5.52 0.29
CA LEU A 34 -2.64 -4.53 -0.37
C LEU A 34 -2.09 -4.18 -1.78
N VAL A 35 -0.79 -3.89 -1.89
CA VAL A 35 -0.17 -3.52 -3.18
C VAL A 35 -0.33 -4.65 -4.21
N ILE A 36 -0.05 -5.90 -3.83
CA ILE A 36 -0.24 -7.06 -4.71
C ILE A 36 -1.71 -7.23 -5.09
N HIS A 37 -2.62 -7.05 -4.13
CA HIS A 37 -4.06 -7.13 -4.37
C HIS A 37 -4.53 -6.10 -5.40
N LEU A 38 -4.09 -4.83 -5.26
CA LEU A 38 -4.45 -3.75 -6.18
C LEU A 38 -3.84 -3.93 -7.57
N LEU A 39 -2.62 -4.45 -7.68
CA LEU A 39 -1.96 -4.70 -8.97
C LEU A 39 -2.46 -5.97 -9.67
N GLY A 40 -2.93 -6.97 -8.93
CA GLY A 40 -3.32 -8.28 -9.46
C GLY A 40 -2.14 -9.12 -9.98
N ARG A 41 -0.89 -8.74 -9.66
CA ARG A 41 0.35 -9.43 -10.06
C ARG A 41 1.45 -9.21 -9.03
N ILE A 42 2.55 -9.94 -9.15
CA ILE A 42 3.78 -9.63 -8.40
C ILE A 42 4.32 -8.27 -8.92
N PRO A 43 4.56 -7.29 -8.03
CA PRO A 43 5.11 -6.00 -8.41
C PRO A 43 6.59 -6.06 -8.79
N THR A 44 7.03 -4.99 -9.42
CA THR A 44 8.45 -4.62 -9.55
C THR A 44 8.69 -3.30 -8.81
N GLU A 45 9.96 -2.98 -8.53
CA GLU A 45 10.33 -1.67 -7.99
C GLU A 45 9.80 -0.53 -8.88
N ALA A 46 9.46 0.59 -8.25
CA ALA A 46 8.79 1.75 -8.84
C ALA A 46 7.36 1.51 -9.36
N ASP A 47 6.77 0.32 -9.19
CA ASP A 47 5.33 0.16 -9.37
C ASP A 47 4.56 1.04 -8.38
N ILE A 48 3.51 1.68 -8.89
CA ILE A 48 2.67 2.62 -8.14
C ILE A 48 1.22 2.20 -8.25
N VAL A 49 0.52 2.21 -7.11
CA VAL A 49 -0.94 2.16 -7.05
C VAL A 49 -1.48 3.33 -6.26
N GLU A 50 -2.61 3.87 -6.70
CA GLU A 50 -3.31 4.97 -6.04
C GLU A 50 -4.70 4.50 -5.64
N GLU A 51 -5.02 4.62 -4.36
CA GLU A 51 -6.29 4.14 -3.83
C GLU A 51 -6.70 4.97 -2.60
N GLN A 52 -7.98 5.31 -2.51
CA GLN A 52 -8.54 6.14 -1.42
C GLN A 52 -7.77 7.42 -1.09
N GLY A 53 -7.18 8.08 -2.10
CA GLY A 53 -6.41 9.32 -1.91
C GLY A 53 -5.01 9.11 -1.34
N TYR A 54 -4.49 7.88 -1.39
CA TYR A 54 -3.11 7.56 -1.04
C TYR A 54 -2.41 6.88 -2.22
N ARG A 55 -1.14 7.20 -2.41
CA ARG A 55 -0.23 6.57 -3.33
C ARG A 55 0.65 5.58 -2.56
N PHE A 56 0.76 4.37 -3.07
CA PHE A 56 1.65 3.32 -2.60
C PHE A 56 2.65 3.03 -3.71
N GLU A 57 3.93 3.22 -3.41
CA GLU A 57 5.02 2.98 -4.35
C GLU A 57 5.94 1.89 -3.80
N VAL A 58 6.22 0.89 -4.62
CA VAL A 58 7.16 -0.19 -4.28
C VAL A 58 8.57 0.36 -4.39
N VAL A 59 9.26 0.40 -3.26
CA VAL A 59 10.63 0.93 -3.17
C VAL A 59 11.66 -0.21 -3.25
N ASP A 60 11.32 -1.38 -2.70
CA ASP A 60 12.24 -2.51 -2.60
C ASP A 60 11.45 -3.83 -2.60
N MET A 61 11.97 -4.80 -3.35
CA MET A 61 11.44 -6.16 -3.46
C MET A 61 12.44 -7.17 -2.89
N ASP A 62 11.96 -8.10 -2.07
CA ASP A 62 12.70 -9.28 -1.61
C ASP A 62 12.11 -10.53 -2.27
N GLY A 63 12.67 -10.89 -3.43
CA GLY A 63 12.10 -11.92 -4.31
C GLY A 63 10.67 -11.55 -4.73
N ASN A 64 9.70 -12.39 -4.37
CA ASN A 64 8.28 -12.16 -4.67
C ASN A 64 7.55 -11.37 -3.57
N ARG A 65 8.26 -10.87 -2.56
CA ARG A 65 7.68 -10.13 -1.43
C ARG A 65 8.03 -8.66 -1.53
N VAL A 66 7.05 -7.80 -1.32
CA VAL A 66 7.28 -6.36 -1.16
C VAL A 66 7.93 -6.12 0.21
N ASP A 67 9.18 -5.66 0.23
CA ASP A 67 9.89 -5.34 1.48
C ASP A 67 9.62 -3.92 1.95
N LYS A 68 9.60 -2.95 1.03
CA LYS A 68 9.46 -1.53 1.35
C LYS A 68 8.46 -0.83 0.44
N VAL A 69 7.56 -0.08 1.07
CA VAL A 69 6.56 0.74 0.38
C VAL A 69 6.65 2.18 0.85
N LEU A 70 6.71 3.11 -0.08
CA LEU A 70 6.48 4.53 0.20
C LEU A 70 4.97 4.78 0.15
N VAL A 71 4.43 5.35 1.22
CA VAL A 71 3.00 5.69 1.31
C VAL A 71 2.91 7.20 1.42
N ALA A 72 2.18 7.83 0.50
CA ALA A 72 2.01 9.27 0.44
C ALA A 72 0.53 9.63 0.26
N LYS A 73 0.08 10.69 0.93
CA LYS A 73 -1.25 11.25 0.64
C LYS A 73 -1.18 11.98 -0.70
N ILE A 74 -2.14 11.70 -1.58
CA ILE A 74 -2.28 12.42 -2.83
C ILE A 74 -2.85 13.79 -2.49
N VAL A 75 -2.00 14.81 -2.53
CA VAL A 75 -2.44 16.20 -2.50
C VAL A 75 -2.83 16.58 -3.93
N PRO A 76 -4.09 16.97 -4.19
CA PRO A 76 -4.43 17.51 -5.50
C PRO A 76 -3.52 18.73 -5.75
N GLU A 77 -2.77 18.74 -6.85
CA GLU A 77 -2.10 19.96 -7.28
C GLU A 77 -3.19 21.01 -7.49
N GLN A 78 -3.18 22.05 -6.64
CA GLN A 78 -3.99 23.24 -6.88
C GLN A 78 -3.40 23.93 -8.12
N ARG A 79 -4.01 23.68 -9.28
CA ARG A 79 -3.82 24.50 -10.49
C ARG A 79 -4.84 25.62 -10.52
#